data_AF-A0A5E6Y441-F1
#
_entry.id   AF-A0A5E6Y441-F1
#
_cell.length_a   1.000
_cell.length_b   1.000
_cell.length_c   1.000
_cell.angle_alpha   90.00
_cell.angle_beta   90.00
_cell.angle_gamma   90.00
#
_symmetry.space_group_name_H-M   'P 1'
#
loop_
_entity.id
_entity.type
_entity.pdbx_description
1 polymer ?
#
loop_
_entity_poly.entity_id
_entity_poly.type
_entity_poly.pdbx_seq_one_letter_code
_entity_poly.pdbx_strand_id
1 'polypeptide(L)' 'MSSLGQGGLPQDVAEAVAWLAQPGTGAFTGQALRVCGQSVLGA' A
#
# COMPACT_ATOMS: atom_id res chain seq x y z
N MET A 1 14.91 5.04 -3.82
CA MET A 1 15.11 3.94 -4.78
C MET A 1 14.05 2.88 -4.52
N SER A 2 13.32 2.48 -5.55
CA SER A 2 12.25 1.47 -5.52
C SER A 2 12.34 0.62 -6.78
N SER A 3 11.79 -0.60 -6.78
CA SER A 3 11.78 -1.44 -8.00
C SER A 3 11.10 -0.77 -9.19
N LEU A 4 10.07 0.02 -8.94
CA LEU A 4 9.32 0.66 -10.02
C LEU A 4 10.08 1.83 -10.66
N GLY A 5 11.09 2.40 -9.98
CA GLY A 5 11.94 3.45 -10.54
C GLY A 5 11.33 4.86 -10.52
N GLN A 6 10.12 5.03 -10.01
CA GLN A 6 9.42 6.31 -9.85
C GLN A 6 8.81 6.47 -8.44
N GLY A 7 8.43 7.71 -8.12
CA GLY A 7 7.63 8.02 -6.94
C GLY A 7 6.16 7.65 -7.14
N GLY A 8 5.47 7.29 -6.05
CA GLY A 8 4.04 7.02 -6.09
C GLY A 8 3.19 8.28 -6.22
N LEU A 9 1.93 8.09 -6.59
CA LEU A 9 0.89 9.12 -6.65
C LEU A 9 -0.05 8.99 -5.43
N PRO A 10 -0.77 10.06 -5.06
CA PRO A 10 -1.76 9.99 -3.98
C PRO A 10 -2.85 8.92 -4.20
N GLN A 11 -3.22 8.66 -5.45
CA GLN A 11 -4.17 7.62 -5.83
C GLN A 11 -3.73 6.21 -5.38
N ASP A 12 -2.44 5.89 -5.47
CA ASP A 12 -1.92 4.56 -5.11
C ASP A 12 -2.17 4.24 -3.63
N VAL A 13 -2.04 5.26 -2.77
CA VAL A 13 -2.34 5.14 -1.34
C VAL A 13 -3.85 5.03 -1.12
N ALA A 14 -4.65 5.84 -1.83
CA ALA A 14 -6.09 5.83 -1.71
C ALA A 14 -6.69 4.46 -2.09
N GLU A 15 -6.18 3.80 -3.13
CA GLU A 15 -6.63 2.47 -3.55
C GLU A 15 -6.35 1.40 -2.49
N ALA A 16 -5.18 1.42 -1.85
CA ALA A 16 -4.86 0.48 -0.78
C ALA A 16 -5.78 0.67 0.45
N VAL A 17 -6.06 1.92 0.83
CA VAL A 17 -7.01 2.24 1.90
C VAL A 17 -8.43 1.82 1.53
N ALA A 18 -8.86 2.14 0.32
CA ALA A 18 -10.18 1.76 -0.19
C ALA A 18 -10.35 0.24 -0.20
N TRP A 19 -9.33 -0.51 -0.61
CA TRP A 19 -9.34 -1.98 -0.54
C TRP A 19 -9.54 -2.47 0.88
N LEU A 20 -8.77 -1.98 1.86
CA LEU A 20 -8.94 -2.35 3.27
C LEU A 20 -10.34 -2.03 3.83
N ALA A 21 -11.00 -1.00 3.31
CA ALA A 21 -12.32 -0.55 3.76
C ALA A 21 -13.51 -1.24 3.06
N GLN A 22 -13.28 -2.13 2.09
CA GLN A 22 -14.36 -2.78 1.36
C GLN A 22 -15.15 -3.78 2.23
N PRO A 23 -16.45 -3.98 1.98
CA PRO A 23 -17.28 -4.91 2.78
C PRO A 23 -16.78 -6.36 2.88
N GLY A 24 -15.91 -6.80 1.96
CA GLY A 24 -15.35 -8.16 1.93
C GLY A 24 -14.01 -8.34 2.65
N THR A 25 -13.37 -7.27 3.12
CA THR A 25 -12.00 -7.33 3.67
C THR A 25 -11.95 -7.36 5.19
N GLY A 26 -13.08 -7.53 5.88
CA GLY A 26 -13.14 -7.54 7.35
C GLY A 26 -12.25 -8.58 8.05
N ALA A 27 -11.81 -9.63 7.34
CA ALA A 27 -10.85 -10.61 7.84
C ALA A 27 -9.39 -10.10 7.85
N PHE A 28 -9.06 -9.00 7.16
CA PHE A 28 -7.72 -8.41 7.07
C PHE A 28 -7.53 -7.30 8.10
N THR A 29 -7.39 -7.68 9.37
CA THR A 29 -7.16 -6.76 10.49
C THR A 29 -5.73 -6.83 11.02
N GLY A 30 -5.24 -5.74 11.63
CA GLY A 30 -3.91 -5.67 12.26
C GLY A 30 -2.74 -5.64 11.28
N GLN A 31 -2.97 -5.36 10.01
CA GLN A 31 -1.94 -5.37 8.97
C GLN A 31 -1.25 -4.02 8.82
N ALA A 32 0.06 -4.04 8.52
CA ALA A 32 0.82 -2.89 8.06
C ALA A 32 1.23 -3.11 6.61
N LEU A 33 0.56 -2.44 5.67
CA LEU A 33 0.79 -2.57 4.23
C LEU A 33 1.61 -1.37 3.73
N ARG A 34 2.76 -1.64 3.08
CA ARG A 34 3.57 -0.59 2.46
C ARG A 34 3.12 -0.30 1.03
N VAL A 35 2.71 0.93 0.76
CA VAL A 35 2.47 1.46 -0.60
C VAL A 35 3.74 2.19 -1.07
N CYS A 36 4.74 1.44 -1.53
CA CYS A 36 6.09 2.00 -1.72
C CYS A 36 6.78 1.63 -3.04
N GLY A 37 6.08 0.95 -3.95
CA GLY A 37 6.69 0.44 -5.19
C GLY A 37 7.90 -0.48 -4.94
N GLN A 38 7.91 -1.18 -3.80
CA GLN A 38 9.07 -1.92 -3.26
C GLN A 38 10.28 -1.00 -3.03
N SER A 39 10.14 -0.03 -2.13
CA SER A 39 11.28 0.82 -1.73
C SER A 39 12.30 0.02 -0.93
N VAL A 40 13.60 0.27 -1.22
CA VAL A 40 14.75 -0.40 -0.57
C VAL A 40 14.91 -0.05 0.90
N LEU A 41 14.27 1.04 1.36
CA LEU A 41 14.25 1.40 2.78
C LEU A 41 13.33 0.45 3.55
N GLY A 42 13.83 -0.13 4.64
CA GLY A 42 13.12 -1.07 5.51
C GLY A 42 13.94 -1.43 6.75
N ALA A 43 13.36 -2.25 7.63
CA ALA A 43 14.01 -2.91 8.76
C ALA A 43 14.11 -4.42 8.50
#